data_AF-A0AA35RBN3-F1
#
_entry.id   AF-A0AA35RBN3-F1
#
_cell.length_a   1.000
_cell.length_b   1.000
_cell.length_c   1.000
_cell.angle_alpha   90.00
_cell.angle_beta   90.00
_cell.angle_gamma   90.00
#
_symmetry.space_group_name_H-M   'P 1'
#
loop_
_entity.id
_entity.type
_entity.pdbx_description
1 polymer ?
#
loop_
_entity_poly.entity_id
_entity_poly.type
_entity_poly.pdbx_seq_one_letter_code
_entity_poly.pdbx_strand_id
1 'polypeptide(L)'
;MSLAASVLVLLLACLYAADARSGGAPAAACGTLMPDLPGHTANGQTDPVPYEIDLTVFDEDENGTLQYTPGGVYTLTFRRMGDVTFRGFLVRARLAADNSFLTNAPFAMIASQTNTRISSCEPANSGITHSNGQSPRVELTEVRFQWTAPPADTGPIFFGFAVVRTQQVYWAAQMSAMLKEGPPAPPATPAAASGLAASVLCLLLSLVPLLQL
;
A
#
# COMPACT_ATOMS: atom_id res chain seq x y z
N MET A 1 1.34 42.44 -30.69
CA MET A 1 1.32 41.88 -29.32
C MET A 1 2.45 42.52 -28.54
N SER A 2 2.17 43.16 -27.41
CA SER A 2 3.19 43.82 -26.58
C SER A 2 4.23 42.78 -26.12
N LEU A 3 5.51 43.17 -26.04
CA LEU A 3 6.61 42.34 -25.53
C LEU A 3 6.25 41.69 -24.18
N ALA A 4 5.49 42.42 -23.34
CA ALA A 4 5.00 41.94 -22.06
C ALA A 4 4.00 40.77 -22.16
N ALA A 5 3.14 40.76 -23.19
CA ALA A 5 2.19 39.67 -23.42
C ALA A 5 2.91 38.39 -23.89
N SER A 6 3.95 38.52 -24.72
CA SER A 6 4.76 37.39 -25.17
C SER A 6 5.57 36.77 -24.02
N VAL A 7 6.14 37.60 -23.14
CA VAL A 7 6.85 37.13 -21.93
C VAL A 7 5.90 36.44 -20.95
N LEU A 8 4.69 36.99 -20.74
CA LEU A 8 3.69 36.37 -19.85
C LEU A 8 3.19 35.02 -20.39
N VAL A 9 2.96 34.90 -21.70
CA VAL A 9 2.57 33.63 -22.35
C VAL A 9 3.69 32.60 -22.24
N LEU A 10 4.96 32.98 -22.42
CA LEU A 10 6.11 32.10 -22.23
C LEU A 10 6.26 31.67 -20.77
N LEU A 11 6.07 32.56 -19.80
CA LEU A 11 6.12 32.22 -18.38
C LEU A 11 4.97 31.27 -17.98
N LEU A 12 3.75 31.50 -18.48
CA LEU A 12 2.62 30.60 -18.26
C LEU A 12 2.81 29.22 -18.93
N ALA A 13 3.42 29.18 -20.12
CA ALA A 13 3.79 27.94 -20.78
C ALA A 13 4.88 27.17 -20.03
N CYS A 14 5.87 27.86 -19.46
CA CYS A 14 6.91 27.26 -18.61
C CYS A 14 6.35 26.73 -17.27
N LEU A 15 5.34 27.40 -16.69
CA LEU A 15 4.67 26.95 -15.46
C LEU A 15 3.85 25.66 -15.67
N TYR A 16 3.40 25.38 -16.89
CA TYR A 16 2.69 24.15 -17.24
C TYR A 16 3.60 22.94 -17.46
N ALA A 17 4.91 23.14 -17.60
CA ALA A 17 5.87 22.06 -17.92
C ALA A 17 6.42 21.32 -16.69
N ALA A 18 6.08 21.75 -15.47
CA ALA A 18 6.48 21.08 -14.24
C ALA A 18 5.39 20.11 -13.78
N ASP A 19 5.29 18.95 -14.43
CA ASP A 19 4.42 17.84 -13.99
C ASP A 19 5.04 17.18 -12.75
N ALA A 20 5.02 17.89 -11.62
CA ALA A 20 5.36 17.34 -10.33
C ALA A 20 4.22 16.39 -9.96
N ARG A 21 4.38 15.09 -10.29
CA ARG A 21 3.41 14.02 -9.97
C ARG A 21 3.19 13.94 -8.47
N SER A 22 2.29 14.76 -8.00
CA SER A 22 1.88 14.88 -6.62
C SER A 22 0.73 13.89 -6.34
N GLY A 23 0.08 13.43 -7.41
CA GLY A 23 -0.93 12.38 -7.44
C GLY A 23 -0.40 10.94 -7.41
N GLY A 24 0.90 10.71 -7.24
CA GLY A 24 1.51 9.38 -7.17
C GLY A 24 2.11 8.88 -8.49
N ALA A 25 2.52 7.60 -8.53
CA ALA A 25 3.12 6.99 -9.71
C ALA A 25 2.12 6.90 -10.89
N PRO A 26 2.57 7.19 -12.13
CA PRO A 26 1.72 7.10 -13.32
C PRO A 26 1.44 5.65 -13.72
N ALA A 27 0.34 5.42 -14.44
CA ALA A 27 -0.06 4.08 -14.91
C ALA A 27 1.00 3.40 -15.79
N ALA A 28 1.80 4.16 -16.54
CA ALA A 28 2.89 3.63 -17.35
C ALA A 28 4.00 2.96 -16.51
N ALA A 29 4.20 3.37 -15.26
CA ALA A 29 5.16 2.76 -14.34
C ALA A 29 4.72 1.39 -13.82
N CYS A 30 3.43 1.05 -13.95
CA CYS A 30 2.84 -0.15 -13.35
C CYS A 30 3.41 -1.44 -13.92
N GLY A 31 3.66 -1.48 -15.23
CA GLY A 31 4.18 -2.64 -15.95
C GLY A 31 5.64 -2.95 -15.63
N THR A 32 6.47 -1.91 -15.69
CA THR A 32 7.93 -2.01 -15.64
C THR A 32 8.52 -1.72 -14.26
N LEU A 33 7.73 -1.14 -13.35
CA LEU A 33 8.24 -0.51 -12.12
C LEU A 33 9.34 0.50 -12.42
N MET A 34 9.24 1.17 -13.57
CA MET A 34 10.14 2.24 -13.98
C MET A 34 9.47 3.58 -13.72
N PRO A 35 10.12 4.52 -13.01
CA PRO A 35 9.62 5.89 -12.88
C PRO A 35 9.52 6.57 -14.26
N ASP A 36 8.30 6.82 -14.73
CA ASP A 36 8.03 7.40 -16.06
C ASP A 36 7.92 8.94 -15.99
N LEU A 37 9.07 9.63 -15.89
CA LEU A 37 9.14 11.11 -15.98
C LEU A 37 10.22 11.58 -16.95
N PRO A 38 10.03 12.76 -17.59
CA PRO A 38 11.13 13.52 -18.16
C PRO A 38 12.20 13.78 -17.10
N GLY A 39 13.41 13.27 -17.31
CA GLY A 39 14.55 13.44 -16.40
C GLY A 39 14.85 12.24 -15.49
N HIS A 40 13.96 11.24 -15.41
CA HIS A 40 14.40 9.88 -15.09
C HIS A 40 15.04 9.32 -16.36
N THR A 41 16.31 8.93 -16.31
CA THR A 41 16.95 8.30 -17.47
C THR A 41 16.49 6.84 -17.57
N ALA A 42 16.88 6.10 -18.61
CA ALA A 42 16.58 4.67 -18.63
C ALA A 42 17.34 3.89 -17.54
N ASN A 43 18.40 4.48 -16.98
CA ASN A 43 19.33 3.79 -16.09
C ASN A 43 19.14 4.32 -14.66
N GLY A 44 18.39 3.56 -13.85
CA GLY A 44 18.32 3.79 -12.41
C GLY A 44 19.65 3.53 -11.73
N GLN A 45 19.67 3.69 -10.41
CA GLN A 45 20.79 3.31 -9.58
C GLN A 45 21.03 1.78 -9.66
N THR A 46 22.29 1.38 -9.76
CA THR A 46 22.72 -0.03 -9.82
C THR A 46 23.37 -0.51 -8.53
N ASP A 47 23.70 0.41 -7.62
CA ASP A 47 24.12 0.11 -6.27
C ASP A 47 22.97 -0.49 -5.45
N PRO A 48 23.28 -1.22 -4.36
CA PRO A 48 22.27 -1.85 -3.53
C PRO A 48 21.17 -0.89 -3.09
N VAL A 49 19.91 -1.31 -3.25
CA VAL A 49 18.76 -0.49 -2.86
C VAL A 49 18.73 -0.29 -1.34
N PRO A 50 18.70 0.95 -0.81
CA PRO A 50 18.70 1.21 0.63
C PRO A 50 17.27 1.25 1.19
N TYR A 51 16.36 0.44 0.64
CA TYR A 51 14.94 0.40 1.01
C TYR A 51 14.42 -1.03 0.89
N GLU A 52 13.45 -1.38 1.73
CA GLU A 52 12.85 -2.71 1.74
C GLU A 52 11.37 -2.69 2.12
N ILE A 53 10.68 -3.78 1.78
CA ILE A 53 9.39 -4.11 2.35
C ILE A 53 9.67 -5.05 3.52
N ASP A 54 9.26 -4.63 4.71
CA ASP A 54 9.38 -5.43 5.93
C ASP A 54 8.40 -6.61 5.86
N LEU A 55 8.95 -7.82 5.84
CA LEU A 55 8.22 -9.08 5.73
C LEU A 55 8.07 -9.82 7.07
N THR A 56 8.42 -9.20 8.19
CA THR A 56 8.35 -9.82 9.53
C THR A 56 6.93 -10.17 9.99
N VAL A 57 5.90 -9.71 9.27
CA VAL A 57 4.50 -10.08 9.50
C VAL A 57 4.12 -11.45 8.92
N PHE A 58 5.01 -12.06 8.14
CA PHE A 58 4.82 -13.40 7.57
C PHE A 58 5.59 -14.42 8.40
N ASP A 59 4.95 -15.57 8.66
CA ASP A 59 5.58 -16.68 9.37
C ASP A 59 6.51 -17.46 8.43
N GLU A 60 7.54 -18.07 8.98
CA GLU A 60 8.41 -19.00 8.26
C GLU A 60 7.97 -20.45 8.49
N ASP A 61 8.11 -21.29 7.47
CA ASP A 61 7.97 -22.74 7.61
C ASP A 61 9.19 -23.41 8.24
N GLU A 62 9.12 -24.73 8.41
CA GLU A 62 10.23 -25.53 8.97
C GLU A 62 11.55 -25.43 8.18
N ASN A 63 11.50 -24.97 6.94
CA ASN A 63 12.66 -24.76 6.07
C ASN A 63 13.08 -23.28 5.99
N GLY A 64 12.50 -22.40 6.80
CA GLY A 64 12.79 -20.96 6.79
C GLY A 64 12.17 -20.23 5.58
N THR A 65 11.16 -20.80 4.92
CA THR A 65 10.47 -20.10 3.82
C THR A 65 9.31 -19.28 4.36
N LEU A 66 9.28 -17.99 4.05
CA LEU A 66 8.17 -17.11 4.40
C LEU A 66 6.86 -17.54 3.74
N GLN A 67 5.76 -17.51 4.50
CA GLN A 67 4.45 -17.95 4.08
C GLN A 67 3.37 -16.88 4.29
N TYR A 68 2.46 -16.76 3.33
CA TYR A 68 1.20 -16.03 3.50
C TYR A 68 0.04 -17.02 3.67
N THR A 69 -0.92 -16.66 4.51
CA THR A 69 -2.18 -17.36 4.65
C THR A 69 -3.15 -16.90 3.56
N PRO A 70 -3.78 -17.82 2.80
CA PRO A 70 -4.81 -17.46 1.82
C PRO A 70 -5.91 -16.56 2.41
N GLY A 71 -6.20 -15.46 1.73
CA GLY A 71 -7.15 -14.44 2.19
C GLY A 71 -6.71 -13.61 3.40
N GLY A 72 -5.51 -13.86 3.94
CA GLY A 72 -4.95 -13.11 5.07
C GLY A 72 -4.77 -11.63 4.74
N VAL A 73 -4.93 -10.76 5.74
CA VAL A 73 -4.74 -9.32 5.61
C VAL A 73 -3.53 -8.90 6.41
N TYR A 74 -2.54 -8.32 5.73
CA TYR A 74 -1.24 -7.98 6.29
C TYR A 74 -1.04 -6.47 6.28
N THR A 75 -0.50 -5.94 7.39
CA THR A 75 0.00 -4.55 7.42
C THR A 75 1.48 -4.55 7.09
N LEU A 76 1.81 -4.16 5.86
CA LEU A 76 3.17 -4.11 5.36
C LEU A 76 3.78 -2.74 5.64
N THR A 77 5.08 -2.73 5.91
CA THR A 77 5.87 -1.49 6.08
C THR A 77 6.90 -1.41 4.96
N PHE A 78 6.85 -0.36 4.14
CA PHE A 78 7.92 -0.04 3.20
C PHE A 78 8.81 1.04 3.83
N ARG A 79 10.09 0.74 4.05
CA ARG A 79 10.99 1.57 4.87
C ARG A 79 12.38 1.70 4.28
N ARG A 80 13.08 2.75 4.71
CA ARG A 80 14.53 2.88 4.48
C ARG A 80 15.33 1.89 5.33
N MET A 81 16.46 1.47 4.78
CA MET A 81 17.55 0.81 5.49
C MET A 81 18.66 1.84 5.70
N GLY A 82 18.89 2.24 6.95
CA GLY A 82 19.82 3.32 7.30
C GLY A 82 19.20 4.71 7.25
N ASP A 83 19.97 5.71 6.82
CA ASP A 83 19.62 7.13 7.00
C ASP A 83 19.07 7.83 5.74
N VAL A 84 18.93 7.11 4.63
CA VAL A 84 18.51 7.68 3.35
C VAL A 84 16.98 7.70 3.24
N THR A 85 16.38 8.88 3.15
CA THR A 85 14.92 9.05 2.94
C THR A 85 14.52 8.82 1.48
N PHE A 86 13.21 8.71 1.22
CA PHE A 86 12.63 8.66 -0.12
C PHE A 86 11.44 9.60 -0.26
N ARG A 87 11.09 9.98 -1.49
CA ARG A 87 9.98 10.92 -1.78
C ARG A 87 8.84 10.29 -2.57
N GLY A 88 9.12 9.20 -3.27
CA GLY A 88 8.14 8.50 -4.09
C GLY A 88 8.41 7.00 -4.09
N PHE A 89 7.34 6.22 -4.25
CA PHE A 89 7.43 4.78 -4.36
C PHE A 89 6.25 4.23 -5.17
N LEU A 90 6.38 3.02 -5.66
CA LEU A 90 5.31 2.19 -6.20
C LEU A 90 5.57 0.76 -5.75
N VAL A 91 4.58 0.10 -5.15
CA VAL A 91 4.64 -1.31 -4.74
C VAL A 91 3.51 -2.06 -5.42
N ARG A 92 3.81 -3.25 -5.95
CA ARG A 92 2.84 -4.18 -6.56
C ARG A 92 3.19 -5.62 -6.18
N ALA A 93 2.16 -6.46 -6.02
CA ALA A 93 2.35 -7.89 -5.84
C ALA A 93 2.43 -8.60 -7.20
N ARG A 94 3.34 -9.55 -7.35
CA ARG A 94 3.56 -10.32 -8.59
C ARG A 94 3.71 -11.82 -8.34
N LEU A 95 3.26 -12.61 -9.31
CA LEU A 95 3.52 -14.04 -9.37
C LEU A 95 4.99 -14.30 -9.70
N ALA A 96 5.62 -15.21 -8.97
CA ALA A 96 7.01 -15.59 -9.20
C ALA A 96 7.19 -16.40 -10.50
N ALA A 97 6.16 -17.13 -10.93
CA ALA A 97 6.21 -18.02 -12.09
C ALA A 97 6.47 -17.27 -13.41
N ASP A 98 5.85 -16.11 -13.59
CA ASP A 98 5.82 -15.38 -14.86
C ASP A 98 5.91 -13.85 -14.71
N ASN A 99 6.14 -13.35 -13.49
CA ASN A 99 6.21 -11.92 -13.17
C ASN A 99 4.90 -11.15 -13.45
N SER A 100 3.78 -11.84 -13.63
CA SER A 100 2.47 -11.26 -13.88
C SER A 100 1.86 -10.70 -12.59
N PHE A 101 0.90 -9.78 -12.74
CA PHE A 101 0.26 -9.14 -11.59
C PHE A 101 -0.80 -10.04 -10.97
N LEU A 102 -0.83 -10.08 -9.64
CA LEU A 102 -1.91 -10.80 -8.95
C LEU A 102 -3.24 -10.08 -9.12
N THR A 103 -4.25 -10.85 -9.52
CA THR A 103 -5.66 -10.48 -9.41
C THR A 103 -6.18 -10.88 -8.03
N ASN A 104 -7.15 -10.14 -7.49
CA ASN A 104 -7.77 -10.45 -6.19
C ASN A 104 -6.83 -10.43 -4.97
N ALA A 105 -5.72 -9.68 -5.06
CA ALA A 105 -4.80 -9.42 -3.96
C ALA A 105 -4.67 -7.90 -3.70
N PRO A 106 -5.75 -7.23 -3.29
CA PRO A 106 -5.81 -5.77 -3.27
C PRO A 106 -4.92 -5.16 -2.19
N PHE A 107 -4.37 -3.99 -2.50
CA PHE A 107 -3.82 -3.07 -1.52
C PHE A 107 -4.91 -2.16 -0.97
N ALA A 108 -4.77 -1.76 0.29
CA ALA A 108 -5.64 -0.78 0.94
C ALA A 108 -4.80 0.25 1.72
N MET A 109 -5.30 1.50 1.74
CA MET A 109 -4.70 2.57 2.53
C MET A 109 -5.03 2.38 4.01
N ILE A 110 -4.08 2.71 4.87
CA ILE A 110 -4.34 2.85 6.31
C ILE A 110 -4.71 4.32 6.56
N ALA A 111 -5.84 4.57 7.23
CA ALA A 111 -6.38 5.92 7.40
C ALA A 111 -5.41 6.90 8.08
N SER A 112 -4.55 6.42 8.97
CA SER A 112 -3.52 7.23 9.63
C SER A 112 -2.27 7.51 8.76
N GLN A 113 -2.17 6.90 7.58
CA GLN A 113 -1.03 6.99 6.67
C GLN A 113 -1.34 7.91 5.48
N THR A 114 -1.23 9.21 5.72
CA THR A 114 -1.62 10.26 4.76
C THR A 114 -0.75 10.37 3.51
N ASN A 115 0.47 9.78 3.55
CA ASN A 115 1.46 9.82 2.46
C ASN A 115 1.35 8.64 1.48
N THR A 116 0.28 7.83 1.58
CA THR A 116 0.00 6.70 0.69
C THR A 116 -1.31 6.87 -0.06
N ARG A 117 -1.40 6.26 -1.24
CA ARG A 117 -2.64 6.11 -1.99
C ARG A 117 -2.61 4.89 -2.89
N ILE A 118 -3.81 4.41 -3.25
CA ILE A 118 -3.93 3.40 -4.30
C ILE A 118 -3.43 3.98 -5.63
N SER A 119 -2.62 3.19 -6.32
CA SER A 119 -2.08 3.52 -7.64
C SER A 119 -3.17 3.46 -8.72
N SER A 120 -2.89 4.06 -9.88
CA SER A 120 -3.75 3.96 -11.08
C SER A 120 -3.46 2.69 -11.90
N CYS A 121 -2.79 1.70 -11.32
CA CYS A 121 -2.44 0.46 -12.00
C CYS A 121 -3.67 -0.43 -12.20
N GLU A 122 -3.67 -1.16 -13.33
CA GLU A 122 -4.60 -2.26 -13.56
C GLU A 122 -3.95 -3.61 -13.20
N PRO A 123 -4.70 -4.56 -12.59
CA PRO A 123 -6.10 -4.44 -12.14
C PRO A 123 -6.31 -3.40 -11.02
N ALA A 124 -7.50 -2.83 -10.87
CA ALA A 124 -7.78 -1.89 -9.77
C ALA A 124 -7.31 -2.41 -8.40
N ASN A 125 -6.79 -1.52 -7.56
CA ASN A 125 -6.21 -1.82 -6.24
C ASN A 125 -4.99 -2.76 -6.26
N SER A 126 -4.39 -3.08 -7.41
CA SER A 126 -3.21 -3.97 -7.53
C SER A 126 -1.86 -3.29 -7.26
N GLY A 127 -1.87 -2.06 -6.75
CA GLY A 127 -0.66 -1.36 -6.39
C GLY A 127 -0.93 -0.15 -5.51
N ILE A 128 0.09 0.22 -4.75
CA ILE A 128 0.06 1.37 -3.86
C ILE A 128 1.27 2.27 -4.09
N THR A 129 1.07 3.57 -3.98
CA THR A 129 2.08 4.60 -4.28
C THR A 129 1.98 5.75 -3.29
N HIS A 130 2.96 6.65 -3.34
CA HIS A 130 2.95 7.90 -2.58
C HIS A 130 1.78 8.82 -2.97
N SER A 131 1.29 9.60 -2.02
CA SER A 131 0.21 10.59 -2.22
C SER A 131 0.68 12.04 -2.04
N ASN A 132 2.00 12.29 -2.09
CA ASN A 132 2.61 13.56 -1.70
C ASN A 132 2.25 14.69 -2.68
N GLY A 133 1.07 15.27 -2.44
CA GLY A 133 0.40 16.34 -3.17
C GLY A 133 1.07 17.71 -3.07
N GLN A 134 1.99 17.89 -2.12
CA GLN A 134 2.42 19.21 -1.66
C GLN A 134 3.90 19.48 -1.96
N SER A 135 4.18 20.74 -2.27
CA SER A 135 5.53 21.29 -2.35
C SER A 135 5.84 22.02 -1.03
N PRO A 136 6.97 21.74 -0.34
CA PRO A 136 8.01 20.80 -0.73
C PRO A 136 7.58 19.32 -0.57
N ARG A 137 8.13 18.43 -1.41
CA ARG A 137 7.87 16.99 -1.32
C ARG A 137 8.34 16.48 0.05
N VAL A 138 7.48 15.72 0.72
CA VAL A 138 7.77 15.12 2.03
C VAL A 138 8.85 14.05 1.87
N GLU A 139 9.89 14.14 2.71
CA GLU A 139 10.90 13.09 2.89
C GLU A 139 10.32 12.00 3.79
N LEU A 140 10.23 10.79 3.27
CA LEU A 140 9.66 9.62 3.95
C LEU A 140 10.78 8.73 4.47
N THR A 141 10.61 8.24 5.69
CA THR A 141 11.45 7.20 6.29
C THR A 141 10.79 5.83 6.20
N GLU A 142 9.47 5.80 6.34
CA GLU A 142 8.62 4.62 6.20
C GLU A 142 7.21 5.01 5.76
N VAL A 143 6.48 4.05 5.22
CA VAL A 143 5.04 4.09 5.00
C VAL A 143 4.44 2.73 5.32
N ARG A 144 3.21 2.72 5.83
CA ARG A 144 2.46 1.48 6.08
C ARG A 144 1.23 1.39 5.20
N PHE A 145 0.89 0.18 4.80
CA PHE A 145 -0.30 -0.12 4.02
C PHE A 145 -0.79 -1.53 4.24
N GLN A 146 -2.04 -1.78 3.88
CA GLN A 146 -2.62 -3.11 3.94
C GLN A 146 -2.50 -3.81 2.59
N TRP A 147 -2.29 -5.12 2.65
CA TRP A 147 -2.37 -6.02 1.50
C TRP A 147 -3.16 -7.27 1.89
N THR A 148 -4.13 -7.62 1.06
CA THR A 148 -4.89 -8.86 1.22
C THR A 148 -4.32 -9.92 0.29
N ALA A 149 -3.95 -11.07 0.85
CA ALA A 149 -3.47 -12.21 0.09
C ALA A 149 -4.56 -12.81 -0.80
N PRO A 150 -4.20 -13.46 -1.92
CA PRO A 150 -5.14 -14.22 -2.73
C PRO A 150 -5.96 -15.21 -1.89
N PRO A 151 -7.26 -15.40 -2.17
CA PRO A 151 -8.12 -16.29 -1.39
C PRO A 151 -7.83 -17.78 -1.60
N ALA A 152 -7.01 -18.14 -2.58
CA ALA A 152 -6.61 -19.51 -2.90
C ALA A 152 -5.13 -19.52 -3.33
N ASP A 153 -4.53 -20.70 -3.38
CA ASP A 153 -3.18 -20.87 -3.92
C ASP A 153 -3.06 -20.25 -5.32
N THR A 154 -2.07 -19.39 -5.47
CA THR A 154 -1.68 -18.81 -6.76
C THR A 154 -0.22 -19.09 -7.09
N GLY A 155 0.44 -19.93 -6.28
CA GLY A 155 1.88 -20.15 -6.29
C GLY A 155 2.66 -19.05 -5.57
N PRO A 156 4.01 -19.15 -5.58
CA PRO A 156 4.86 -18.20 -4.89
C PRO A 156 4.71 -16.79 -5.47
N ILE A 157 4.76 -15.79 -4.60
CA ILE A 157 4.64 -14.38 -4.94
C ILE A 157 5.83 -13.59 -4.42
N PHE A 158 5.98 -12.36 -4.92
CA PHE A 158 6.86 -11.37 -4.30
C PHE A 158 6.25 -9.97 -4.49
N PHE A 159 6.73 -9.02 -3.70
CA PHE A 159 6.41 -7.61 -3.90
C PHE A 159 7.49 -6.95 -4.75
N GLY A 160 7.10 -6.53 -5.95
CA GLY A 160 7.93 -5.69 -6.80
C GLY A 160 7.76 -4.22 -6.44
N PHE A 161 8.85 -3.47 -6.38
CA PHE A 161 8.79 -2.05 -6.06
C PHE A 161 9.75 -1.17 -6.85
N ALA A 162 9.41 0.11 -6.91
CA ALA A 162 10.25 1.19 -7.37
C ALA A 162 10.27 2.29 -6.31
N VAL A 163 11.40 2.98 -6.18
CA VAL A 163 11.59 4.03 -5.17
C VAL A 163 12.40 5.18 -5.73
N VAL A 164 11.96 6.39 -5.42
CA VAL A 164 12.53 7.64 -5.91
C VAL A 164 12.96 8.47 -4.71
N ARG A 165 14.26 8.78 -4.62
CA ARG A 165 14.80 9.74 -3.66
C ARG A 165 14.78 11.15 -4.24
N THR A 166 15.34 11.31 -5.44
CA THR A 166 15.28 12.55 -6.23
C THR A 166 14.95 12.20 -7.67
N GLN A 167 14.71 13.20 -8.51
CA GLN A 167 14.45 12.97 -9.94
C GLN A 167 15.58 12.20 -10.65
N GLN A 168 16.81 12.25 -10.15
CA GLN A 168 17.94 11.54 -10.77
C GLN A 168 18.37 10.30 -9.97
N VAL A 169 17.92 10.16 -8.73
CA VAL A 169 18.32 9.07 -7.82
C VAL A 169 17.10 8.22 -7.50
N TYR A 170 17.01 7.06 -8.12
CA TYR A 170 15.91 6.11 -8.00
C TYR A 170 16.37 4.67 -8.28
N TRP A 171 15.64 3.71 -7.73
CA TRP A 171 15.81 2.28 -7.97
C TRP A 171 14.50 1.74 -8.55
N ALA A 172 14.61 1.00 -9.65
CA ALA A 172 13.48 0.48 -10.40
C ALA A 172 13.46 -1.05 -10.35
N ALA A 173 12.28 -1.65 -10.50
CA ALA A 173 12.09 -3.10 -10.61
C ALA A 173 12.79 -3.93 -9.52
N GLN A 174 12.81 -3.44 -8.29
CA GLN A 174 13.33 -4.16 -7.13
C GLN A 174 12.32 -5.21 -6.67
N MET A 175 12.79 -6.25 -5.98
CA MET A 175 11.95 -7.37 -5.53
C MET A 175 12.19 -7.64 -4.05
N SER A 176 11.13 -7.91 -3.29
CA SER A 176 11.23 -8.49 -1.96
C SER A 176 11.65 -9.96 -2.02
N ALA A 177 11.89 -10.58 -0.86
CA ALA A 177 11.92 -12.05 -0.77
C ALA A 177 10.57 -12.64 -1.21
N MET A 178 10.61 -13.91 -1.63
CA MET A 178 9.42 -14.64 -2.06
C MET A 178 8.61 -15.12 -0.86
N LEU A 179 7.30 -15.13 -1.03
CA LEU A 179 6.34 -15.74 -0.11
C LEU A 179 5.71 -16.95 -0.79
N LYS A 180 5.61 -18.07 -0.07
CA LYS A 180 4.82 -19.22 -0.51
C LYS A 180 3.43 -19.19 0.13
N GLU A 181 2.50 -19.92 -0.45
CA GLU A 181 1.25 -20.21 0.25
C GLU A 181 1.55 -21.04 1.51
N GLY A 182 1.00 -20.59 2.63
CA GLY A 182 0.96 -21.32 3.88
C GLY A 182 -0.38 -21.99 4.12
N PRO A 183 -0.55 -22.70 5.25
CA PRO A 183 -1.80 -23.36 5.58
C PRO A 183 -2.95 -22.33 5.65
N PRO A 184 -4.17 -22.72 5.25
CA PRO A 184 -5.34 -21.85 5.42
C PRO A 184 -5.53 -21.50 6.89
N ALA A 185 -6.05 -20.30 7.14
CA ALA A 185 -6.33 -19.84 8.49
C ALA A 185 -7.19 -20.90 9.21
N PRO A 186 -6.90 -21.21 10.50
CA PRO A 186 -7.78 -22.05 11.28
C PRO A 186 -9.21 -21.49 11.20
N PRO A 187 -10.25 -22.36 11.11
CA PRO A 187 -11.62 -21.89 11.15
C PRO A 187 -11.79 -20.97 12.36
N ALA A 188 -12.23 -19.73 12.11
CA ALA A 188 -12.47 -18.79 13.20
C ALA A 188 -13.50 -19.44 14.15
N THR A 189 -13.06 -19.86 15.34
CA THR A 189 -13.98 -20.32 16.38
C THR A 189 -15.00 -19.19 16.59
N PRO A 190 -16.30 -19.41 16.38
CA PRO A 190 -17.28 -18.36 16.59
C PRO A 190 -17.12 -17.87 18.02
N ALA A 191 -16.80 -16.59 18.17
CA ALA A 191 -16.70 -15.96 19.48
C ALA A 191 -17.99 -16.27 20.23
N ALA A 192 -17.89 -16.98 21.35
CA ALA A 192 -19.03 -17.27 22.20
C ALA A 192 -19.66 -15.92 22.55
N ALA A 193 -20.86 -15.67 22.02
CA ALA A 193 -21.66 -14.52 22.41
C ALA A 193 -21.91 -14.67 23.92
N SER A 194 -21.17 -13.89 24.72
CA SER A 194 -21.43 -13.75 26.14
C SER A 194 -22.78 -13.03 26.26
N GLY A 195 -23.85 -13.82 26.28
CA GLY A 195 -25.20 -13.36 26.57
C GLY A 195 -25.19 -12.76 27.97
N LEU A 196 -25.20 -11.43 28.04
CA LEU A 196 -25.64 -10.72 29.23
C LEU A 196 -27.12 -11.04 29.39
N ALA A 197 -27.43 -12.01 30.25
CA ALA A 197 -28.76 -12.23 30.77
C ALA A 197 -29.15 -10.95 31.55
N ALA A 198 -29.82 -10.01 30.86
CA ALA A 198 -30.45 -8.87 31.50
C ALA A 198 -31.56 -9.43 32.41
N SER A 199 -31.32 -9.34 33.72
CA SER A 199 -32.26 -9.72 34.76
C SER A 199 -33.51 -8.84 34.64
N VAL A 200 -34.58 -9.38 34.05
CA VAL A 200 -35.92 -8.78 34.07
C VAL A 200 -36.51 -9.04 35.46
N LEU A 201 -36.08 -8.24 36.44
CA LEU A 201 -36.67 -8.24 37.77
C LEU A 201 -36.76 -6.80 38.29
N CYS A 202 -37.47 -5.93 37.56
CA CYS A 202 -37.86 -4.63 38.08
C CYS A 202 -39.04 -4.04 37.28
N LEU A 203 -40.26 -4.58 37.47
CA LEU A 203 -41.55 -3.90 37.20
C LEU A 203 -42.76 -4.81 37.53
N LEU A 204 -42.92 -5.20 38.79
CA LEU A 204 -44.18 -5.77 39.30
C LEU A 204 -44.51 -5.29 40.72
N LEU A 205 -44.41 -3.97 40.97
CA LEU A 205 -44.92 -3.35 42.20
C LEU A 205 -45.53 -1.97 41.90
N SER A 206 -46.65 -1.96 41.19
CA SER A 206 -47.60 -0.82 41.23
C SER A 206 -48.97 -1.24 40.72
N LEU A 207 -49.67 -2.12 41.44
CA LEU A 207 -51.13 -2.26 41.34
C LEU A 207 -51.65 -2.94 42.62
N VAL A 208 -51.84 -2.15 43.66
CA VAL A 208 -52.71 -2.48 44.78
C VAL A 208 -54.00 -1.67 44.58
N PRO A 209 -55.14 -2.30 44.23
CA PRO A 209 -56.44 -1.73 44.53
C PRO A 209 -56.93 -2.35 45.85
N LEU A 210 -56.96 -1.55 46.91
CA LEU A 210 -57.73 -1.85 48.11
C LEU A 210 -59.21 -1.53 47.80
N LEU A 211 -60.04 -2.56 47.68
CA LEU A 211 -61.49 -2.43 47.81
C LEU A 211 -61.99 -3.71 48.48
N GLN A 212 -62.34 -3.66 49.77
CA GLN A 212 -63.46 -4.37 50.42
C GLN A 212 -63.59 -3.89 51.87
N LEU A 213 -64.47 -2.90 52.09
CA LEU A 213 -65.54 -2.84 53.11
C LEU A 213 -66.26 -1.50 52.99
#